data_AF-A0A9D3BI71-F1
#
_entry.id   AF-A0A9D3BI71-F1
#
_cell.length_a   1.000
_cell.length_b   1.000
_cell.length_c   1.000
_cell.angle_alpha   90.00
_cell.angle_beta   90.00
_cell.angle_gamma   90.00
#
_symmetry.space_group_name_H-M   'P 1'
#
loop_
_entity.id
_entity.type
_entity.pdbx_description
1 polymer ?
#
loop_
_entity_poly.entity_id
_entity_poly.type
_entity_poly.pdbx_seq_one_letter_code
_entity_poly.pdbx_strand_id
1 'polypeptide(L)'
;MKTFNEDIVCSHGGLSILETERKLVSTEVWTKLRKYFPKSPKFSQNQELCQQCLTLEQEEKDNEAVSKMMALDQKSQLPNLFHEKNRPTLTKWPQGTDVLYIVPLFFVDEWKKFIRRPTKSSPVSNVGNTLLLCPHGGFMFTYESLINGEAQHVTLLWPDEWEVISRLFIVDHSISIHCLKQSTSNDGSAQFTTQPELCWECRESFLFQQQRDLREYTQATIYIRKVLEDKGMKDAAPELNASSSEAEEEREEHHKLDGGTDPDFSQVLMQQLLGQMRWTVLKDNKNCRIVM
;
A
#
# COMPACT_ATOMS: atom_id res chain seq x y z
N MET A 1 20.43 41.86 2.13
CA MET A 1 20.18 42.77 0.99
C MET A 1 20.58 42.02 -0.26
N LYS A 2 19.67 41.81 -1.22
CA LYS A 2 20.05 41.31 -2.55
C LYS A 2 20.82 42.41 -3.29
N THR A 3 21.96 42.09 -3.88
CA THR A 3 22.71 43.01 -4.73
C THR A 3 22.07 43.04 -6.11
N PHE A 4 21.95 44.22 -6.72
CA PHE A 4 21.40 44.38 -8.06
C PHE A 4 22.20 43.54 -9.08
N ASN A 5 21.52 42.87 -10.01
CA ASN A 5 22.06 41.88 -10.97
C ASN A 5 22.54 40.54 -10.39
N GLU A 6 22.26 40.21 -9.12
CA GLU A 6 22.57 38.85 -8.63
C GLU A 6 21.72 37.78 -9.30
N ASP A 7 20.47 38.08 -9.66
CA ASP A 7 19.55 37.08 -10.22
C ASP A 7 19.98 36.61 -11.64
N ILE A 8 20.84 37.36 -12.33
CA ILE A 8 21.41 36.96 -13.63
C ILE A 8 22.75 36.22 -13.52
N VAL A 9 23.22 35.95 -12.29
CA VAL A 9 24.46 35.22 -12.01
C VAL A 9 24.10 33.86 -11.45
N CYS A 10 24.59 32.79 -12.06
CA CYS A 10 24.39 31.45 -11.52
C CYS A 10 25.29 31.20 -10.30
N SER A 11 25.08 30.08 -9.60
CA SER A 11 25.92 29.66 -8.47
C SER A 11 27.42 29.54 -8.80
N HIS A 12 27.77 29.33 -10.08
CA HIS A 12 29.16 29.25 -10.56
C HIS A 12 29.81 30.63 -10.80
N GLY A 13 29.07 31.74 -10.61
CA GLY A 13 29.55 33.10 -10.87
C GLY A 13 29.51 33.52 -12.34
N GLY A 14 28.99 32.67 -13.23
CA GLY A 14 28.80 32.96 -14.65
C GLY A 14 27.44 33.60 -14.97
N LEU A 15 27.25 34.01 -16.22
CA LEU A 15 25.97 34.52 -16.72
C LEU A 15 24.94 33.38 -16.75
N SER A 16 23.78 33.60 -16.13
CA SER A 16 22.66 32.65 -16.06
C SER A 16 22.17 32.25 -17.47
N ILE A 17 21.81 30.97 -17.63
CA ILE A 17 21.23 30.39 -18.85
C ILE A 17 19.76 30.80 -19.04
N LEU A 18 19.10 31.33 -18.00
CA LEU A 18 17.69 31.73 -18.03
C LEU A 18 17.52 33.07 -18.76
N GLU A 19 17.08 33.02 -20.01
CA GLU A 19 16.91 34.22 -20.84
C GLU A 19 15.82 35.16 -20.35
N THR A 20 14.78 34.63 -19.73
CA THR A 20 13.66 35.40 -19.19
C THR A 20 14.05 36.33 -18.04
N GLU A 21 15.15 36.01 -17.34
CA GLU A 21 15.63 36.75 -16.17
C GLU A 21 16.61 37.88 -16.54
N ARG A 22 17.02 37.96 -17.81
CA ARG A 22 18.06 38.90 -18.28
C ARG A 22 17.55 39.77 -19.42
N LYS A 23 17.92 41.05 -19.39
CA LYS A 23 17.61 42.01 -20.45
C LYS A 23 18.83 42.85 -20.77
N LEU A 24 19.15 42.95 -22.06
CA LEU A 24 20.18 43.88 -22.52
C LEU A 24 19.69 45.31 -22.36
N VAL A 25 20.58 46.15 -21.82
CA VAL A 25 20.36 47.59 -21.65
C VAL A 25 21.41 48.35 -22.44
N SER A 26 21.07 49.56 -22.88
CA SER A 26 22.04 50.42 -23.57
C SER A 26 23.17 50.83 -22.63
N THR A 27 24.32 51.19 -23.19
CA THR A 27 25.48 51.67 -22.43
C THR A 27 25.15 52.88 -21.55
N GLU A 28 24.29 53.79 -22.02
CA GLU A 28 23.83 54.95 -21.26
C GLU A 28 23.03 54.55 -20.02
N VAL A 29 22.11 53.59 -20.18
CA VAL A 29 21.30 53.06 -19.08
C VAL A 29 22.21 52.36 -18.06
N TRP A 30 23.12 51.51 -18.52
CA TRP A 30 24.08 50.83 -17.65
C TRP A 30 24.98 51.82 -16.88
N THR A 31 25.43 52.88 -17.53
CA THR A 31 26.25 53.93 -16.89
C THR A 31 25.50 54.63 -15.76
N LYS A 32 24.19 54.86 -15.90
CA LYS A 32 23.35 55.40 -14.82
C LYS A 32 23.18 54.37 -13.69
N LEU A 33 22.86 53.11 -14.01
CA LEU A 33 22.67 52.04 -13.02
C LEU A 33 23.91 51.83 -12.16
N ARG A 34 25.11 51.85 -12.76
CA ARG A 34 26.38 51.65 -12.04
C ARG A 34 26.65 52.72 -10.96
N LYS A 35 26.11 53.93 -11.08
CA LYS A 35 26.25 54.97 -10.04
C LYS A 35 25.56 54.57 -8.74
N TYR A 36 24.42 53.90 -8.84
CA TYR A 36 23.63 53.43 -7.69
C TYR A 36 24.08 52.05 -7.22
N PHE A 37 24.53 51.19 -8.14
CA PHE A 37 24.94 49.81 -7.85
C PHE A 37 26.37 49.53 -8.33
N PRO A 38 27.39 50.08 -7.66
CA PRO A 38 28.78 50.02 -8.13
C PRO A 38 29.39 48.61 -8.08
N LYS A 39 28.85 47.72 -7.24
CA LYS A 39 29.32 46.33 -7.07
C LYS A 39 28.55 45.32 -7.93
N SER A 40 27.63 45.77 -8.77
CA SER A 40 26.77 44.87 -9.54
C SER A 40 27.55 44.11 -10.62
N PRO A 41 27.28 42.79 -10.76
CA PRO A 41 27.78 42.01 -11.87
C PRO A 41 27.44 42.67 -13.22
N LYS A 42 28.40 42.63 -14.15
CA LYS A 42 28.26 43.18 -15.50
C LYS A 42 28.63 42.11 -16.53
N PHE A 43 27.84 42.04 -17.58
CA PHE A 43 28.08 41.14 -18.71
C PHE A 43 27.91 41.91 -20.01
N SER A 44 28.72 41.57 -21.01
CA SER A 44 28.58 42.16 -22.36
C SER A 44 27.50 41.44 -23.16
N GLN A 45 27.09 42.02 -24.28
CA GLN A 45 26.18 41.34 -25.22
C GLN A 45 26.74 40.02 -25.76
N ASN A 46 28.05 39.93 -25.91
CA ASN A 46 28.74 38.76 -26.44
C ASN A 46 29.24 37.83 -25.33
N GLN A 47 28.82 38.07 -24.09
CA GLN A 47 29.19 37.22 -22.97
C GLN A 47 28.58 35.84 -23.17
N GLU A 48 29.42 34.81 -23.16
CA GLU A 48 28.95 33.43 -23.15
C GLU A 48 28.20 33.12 -21.85
N LEU A 49 27.17 32.29 -22.00
CA LEU A 49 26.46 31.68 -20.88
C LEU A 49 27.41 30.83 -20.03
N CYS A 50 27.02 30.60 -18.78
CA CYS A 50 27.79 29.70 -17.93
C CYS A 50 27.87 28.29 -18.55
N GLN A 51 29.07 27.91 -19.00
CA GLN A 51 29.29 26.61 -19.65
C GLN A 51 28.96 25.44 -18.72
N GLN A 52 29.22 25.56 -17.42
CA GLN A 52 28.84 24.53 -16.44
C GLN A 52 27.32 24.35 -16.35
N CYS A 53 26.54 25.44 -16.37
CA CYS A 53 25.08 25.36 -16.38
C CYS A 53 24.56 24.78 -17.70
N LEU A 54 25.17 25.12 -18.84
CA LEU A 54 24.81 24.55 -20.13
C LEU A 54 25.07 23.04 -20.18
N THR A 55 26.21 22.58 -19.67
CA THR A 55 26.53 21.16 -19.56
C THR A 55 25.51 20.43 -18.69
N LEU A 56 25.18 20.97 -17.51
CA LEU A 56 24.18 20.36 -16.61
C LEU A 56 22.78 20.29 -17.26
N GLU A 57 22.34 21.34 -17.96
CA GLU A 57 21.05 21.33 -18.67
C GLU A 57 21.04 20.29 -19.80
N GLN A 58 22.17 20.12 -20.50
CA GLN A 58 22.29 19.10 -21.53
C GLN A 58 22.31 17.69 -20.93
N GLU A 59 23.04 17.47 -19.84
CA GLU A 59 23.03 16.20 -19.10
C GLU A 59 21.64 15.83 -18.60
N GLU A 60 20.85 16.80 -18.10
CA GLU A 60 19.46 16.59 -17.71
C GLU A 60 18.60 16.15 -18.90
N LYS A 61 18.71 16.84 -20.04
CA LYS A 61 18.00 16.48 -21.28
C LYS A 61 18.37 15.08 -21.77
N ASP A 62 19.66 14.72 -21.72
CA ASP A 62 20.16 13.42 -22.13
C ASP A 62 19.66 12.31 -21.17
N ASN A 63 19.72 12.55 -19.87
CA ASN A 63 19.19 11.64 -18.85
C ASN A 63 17.68 11.43 -18.99
N GLU A 64 16.91 12.48 -19.31
CA GLU A 64 15.49 12.36 -19.63
C GLU A 64 15.25 11.49 -20.87
N ALA A 65 16.06 11.66 -21.92
CA ALA A 65 15.94 10.89 -23.16
C ALA A 65 16.22 9.42 -22.91
N VAL A 66 17.28 9.09 -22.17
CA VAL A 66 17.60 7.72 -21.75
C VAL A 66 16.48 7.13 -20.92
N SER A 67 15.94 7.87 -19.95
CA SER A 67 14.84 7.41 -19.10
C SER A 67 13.57 7.12 -19.91
N LYS A 68 13.23 7.98 -20.88
CA LYS A 68 12.10 7.77 -21.81
C LYS A 68 12.33 6.51 -22.67
N MET A 69 13.53 6.32 -23.20
CA MET A 69 13.87 5.17 -24.02
C MET A 69 13.76 3.87 -23.23
N MET A 70 14.31 3.83 -22.01
CA MET A 70 14.21 2.67 -21.13
C MET A 70 12.76 2.34 -20.77
N ALA A 71 11.95 3.34 -20.43
CA ALA A 71 10.54 3.13 -20.13
C ALA A 71 9.76 2.57 -21.33
N LEU A 72 10.03 3.06 -22.54
CA LEU A 72 9.41 2.55 -23.76
C LEU A 72 9.82 1.10 -24.04
N ASP A 73 11.11 0.79 -23.92
CA ASP A 73 11.64 -0.55 -24.11
C ASP A 73 11.01 -1.56 -23.12
N GLN A 74 11.05 -1.26 -21.82
CA GLN A 74 10.46 -2.12 -20.80
C GLN A 74 8.95 -2.32 -21.00
N LYS A 75 8.21 -1.25 -21.35
CA LYS A 75 6.77 -1.35 -21.64
C LYS A 75 6.50 -2.25 -22.85
N SER A 76 7.34 -2.19 -23.87
CA SER A 76 7.21 -3.01 -25.08
C SER A 76 7.44 -4.50 -24.79
N GLN A 77 8.32 -4.82 -23.83
CA GLN A 77 8.61 -6.20 -23.42
C GLN A 77 7.59 -6.77 -22.42
N LEU A 78 6.92 -5.90 -21.62
CA LEU A 78 5.95 -6.30 -20.59
C LEU A 78 4.55 -5.65 -20.78
N PRO A 79 3.91 -5.77 -21.96
CA PRO A 79 2.67 -5.05 -22.25
C PRO A 79 1.48 -5.56 -21.41
N ASN A 80 1.40 -6.87 -21.17
CA ASN A 80 0.32 -7.50 -20.40
C ASN A 80 0.40 -7.14 -18.90
N LEU A 81 1.62 -7.05 -18.36
CA LEU A 81 1.85 -6.57 -16.99
C LEU A 81 1.50 -5.09 -16.83
N PHE A 82 1.88 -4.24 -17.80
CA PHE A 82 1.57 -2.81 -17.75
C PHE A 82 0.07 -2.52 -17.86
N HIS A 83 -0.61 -3.20 -18.78
CA HIS A 83 -2.04 -3.00 -19.06
C HIS A 83 -2.98 -3.87 -18.22
N GLU A 84 -2.43 -4.74 -17.36
CA GLU A 84 -3.20 -5.71 -16.56
C GLU A 84 -4.09 -6.63 -17.43
N LYS A 85 -3.62 -6.95 -18.63
CA LYS A 85 -4.33 -7.83 -19.57
C LYS A 85 -3.81 -9.25 -19.45
N ASN A 86 -4.69 -10.23 -19.68
CA ASN A 86 -4.35 -11.66 -19.70
C ASN A 86 -3.55 -12.09 -18.44
N ARG A 87 -3.93 -11.60 -17.25
CA ARG A 87 -3.23 -11.96 -16.01
C ARG A 87 -3.55 -13.41 -15.61
N PRO A 88 -2.57 -14.17 -15.10
CA PRO A 88 -2.83 -15.51 -14.58
C PRO A 88 -3.68 -15.43 -13.31
N THR A 89 -4.57 -16.40 -13.11
CA THR A 89 -5.38 -16.54 -11.89
C THR A 89 -5.19 -17.94 -11.29
N LEU A 90 -5.31 -18.04 -9.96
CA LEU A 90 -5.16 -19.31 -9.26
C LEU A 90 -6.46 -20.10 -9.14
N THR A 91 -7.62 -19.42 -9.18
CA THR A 91 -8.95 -20.07 -9.10
C THR A 91 -9.20 -21.07 -10.23
N LYS A 92 -8.64 -20.81 -11.41
CA LYS A 92 -8.57 -21.75 -12.53
C LYS A 92 -7.15 -21.73 -13.07
N TRP A 93 -6.37 -22.75 -12.69
CA TRP A 93 -4.99 -22.82 -13.11
C TRP A 93 -4.85 -22.77 -14.64
N PRO A 94 -3.97 -21.92 -15.18
CA PRO A 94 -3.79 -21.78 -16.62
C PRO A 94 -3.38 -23.07 -17.35
N GLN A 95 -3.82 -23.21 -18.60
CA GLN A 95 -3.30 -24.27 -19.47
C GLN A 95 -1.92 -23.88 -20.03
N GLY A 96 -1.05 -24.87 -20.24
CA GLY A 96 0.27 -24.66 -20.86
C GLY A 96 1.40 -24.28 -19.90
N THR A 97 1.14 -24.16 -18.60
CA THR A 97 2.18 -24.02 -17.58
C THR A 97 1.80 -24.77 -16.30
N ASP A 98 2.79 -25.27 -15.59
CA ASP A 98 2.69 -25.83 -14.23
C ASP A 98 3.27 -24.89 -13.17
N VAL A 99 3.80 -23.73 -13.58
CA VAL A 99 4.40 -22.72 -12.71
C VAL A 99 3.91 -21.31 -13.01
N LEU A 100 3.76 -20.51 -11.95
CA LEU A 100 3.60 -19.06 -12.00
C LEU A 100 4.58 -18.42 -11.04
N TYR A 101 5.02 -17.21 -11.35
CA TYR A 101 5.95 -16.46 -10.49
C TYR A 101 5.22 -15.39 -9.69
N ILE A 102 5.80 -15.01 -8.56
CA ILE A 102 5.20 -14.06 -7.62
C ILE A 102 6.19 -12.92 -7.37
N VAL A 103 5.68 -11.70 -7.44
CA VAL A 103 6.39 -10.47 -7.05
C VAL A 103 5.50 -9.59 -6.17
N PRO A 104 6.08 -8.69 -5.36
CA PRO A 104 5.32 -7.67 -4.65
C PRO A 104 4.54 -6.77 -5.62
N LEU A 105 3.28 -6.49 -5.30
CA LEU A 105 2.45 -5.52 -6.02
C LEU A 105 3.12 -4.13 -6.03
N PHE A 106 3.75 -3.75 -4.92
CA PHE A 106 4.49 -2.49 -4.80
C PHE A 106 5.56 -2.30 -5.89
N PHE A 107 6.29 -3.36 -6.25
CA PHE A 107 7.27 -3.31 -7.34
C PHE A 107 6.58 -2.97 -8.67
N VAL A 108 5.47 -3.65 -8.98
CA VAL A 108 4.71 -3.44 -10.22
C VAL A 108 4.13 -2.03 -10.27
N ASP A 109 3.69 -1.48 -9.14
CA ASP A 109 3.14 -0.12 -9.07
C ASP A 109 4.20 0.96 -9.30
N GLU A 110 5.35 0.87 -8.61
CA GLU A 110 6.45 1.82 -8.84
C GLU A 110 7.03 1.68 -10.25
N TRP A 111 7.09 0.46 -10.79
CA TRP A 111 7.48 0.23 -12.17
C TRP A 111 6.48 0.92 -13.13
N LYS A 112 5.18 0.68 -13.00
CA LYS A 112 4.15 1.34 -13.82
C LYS A 112 4.20 2.86 -13.69
N LYS A 113 4.47 3.39 -12.50
CA LYS A 113 4.64 4.83 -12.25
C LYS A 113 5.83 5.40 -13.02
N PHE A 114 6.98 4.71 -13.01
CA PHE A 114 8.12 5.04 -13.86
C PHE A 114 7.75 5.01 -15.35
N ILE A 115 7.12 3.93 -15.83
CA ILE A 115 6.71 3.81 -17.24
C ILE A 115 5.77 4.96 -17.67
N ARG A 116 4.85 5.39 -16.81
CA ARG A 116 3.91 6.50 -17.10
C ARG A 116 4.59 7.87 -17.06
N ARG A 117 5.60 8.06 -16.21
CA ARG A 117 6.26 9.35 -15.95
C ARG A 117 7.78 9.18 -15.81
N PRO A 118 8.49 8.85 -16.90
CA PRO A 118 9.90 8.46 -16.85
C PRO A 118 10.86 9.59 -16.48
N THR A 119 10.45 10.85 -16.62
CA THR A 119 11.27 12.01 -16.22
C THR A 119 10.94 12.56 -14.83
N LYS A 120 9.89 12.03 -14.19
CA LYS A 120 9.43 12.50 -12.86
C LYS A 120 9.52 11.43 -11.78
N SER A 121 9.90 10.22 -12.15
CA SER A 121 10.00 9.08 -11.24
C SER A 121 11.33 8.41 -11.49
N SER A 122 11.95 7.92 -10.42
CA SER A 122 13.18 7.15 -10.54
C SER A 122 12.93 5.83 -11.25
N PRO A 123 13.88 5.36 -12.09
CA PRO A 123 13.88 4.00 -12.59
C PRO A 123 13.80 2.97 -11.46
N VAL A 124 12.98 1.95 -11.65
CA VAL A 124 12.99 0.77 -10.79
C VAL A 124 14.09 -0.16 -11.30
N SER A 125 15.02 -0.53 -10.43
CA SER A 125 16.14 -1.42 -10.76
C SER A 125 16.11 -2.75 -10.00
N ASN A 126 15.36 -2.84 -8.91
CA ASN A 126 15.33 -4.01 -8.04
C ASN A 126 13.92 -4.57 -7.87
N VAL A 127 13.82 -5.89 -7.78
CA VAL A 127 12.63 -6.60 -7.31
C VAL A 127 12.94 -7.14 -5.92
N GLY A 128 12.34 -6.54 -4.89
CA GLY A 128 12.53 -6.91 -3.49
C GLY A 128 11.53 -7.98 -3.03
N ASN A 129 11.69 -9.21 -3.51
CA ASN A 129 10.84 -10.33 -3.16
C ASN A 129 10.99 -10.76 -1.68
N THR A 130 12.10 -10.37 -1.02
CA THR A 130 12.28 -10.57 0.44
C THR A 130 11.12 -10.00 1.26
N LEU A 131 10.40 -8.98 0.75
CA LEU A 131 9.21 -8.43 1.41
C LEU A 131 8.05 -9.44 1.59
N LEU A 132 8.06 -10.52 0.82
CA LEU A 132 7.05 -11.59 0.88
C LEU A 132 7.54 -12.82 1.65
N LEU A 133 8.78 -12.78 2.15
CA LEU A 133 9.41 -13.84 2.91
C LEU A 133 9.46 -13.48 4.38
N CYS A 134 9.34 -14.48 5.24
CA CYS A 134 9.61 -14.30 6.66
C CYS A 134 11.13 -14.22 6.92
N PRO A 135 11.58 -13.85 8.14
CA PRO A 135 13.00 -13.84 8.49
C PRO A 135 13.73 -15.18 8.32
N HIS A 136 13.00 -16.31 8.23
CA HIS A 136 13.55 -17.63 7.95
C HIS A 136 13.72 -17.92 6.44
N GLY A 137 13.32 -16.99 5.56
CA GLY A 137 13.40 -17.15 4.11
C GLY A 137 12.26 -17.94 3.48
N GLY A 138 11.25 -18.34 4.27
CA GLY A 138 10.07 -19.05 3.76
C GLY A 138 8.97 -18.10 3.30
N PHE A 139 8.19 -18.52 2.31
CA PHE A 139 7.09 -17.74 1.78
C PHE A 139 5.93 -17.64 2.78
N MET A 140 5.31 -16.47 2.89
CA MET A 140 4.32 -16.18 3.95
C MET A 140 2.86 -16.44 3.57
N PHE A 141 2.55 -16.65 2.28
CA PHE A 141 1.18 -16.73 1.79
C PHE A 141 0.84 -18.14 1.31
N THR A 142 -0.17 -18.76 1.91
CA THR A 142 -0.72 -20.05 1.46
C THR A 142 -1.48 -19.91 0.13
N TYR A 143 -1.72 -21.03 -0.55
CA TYR A 143 -2.57 -21.03 -1.75
C TYR A 143 -3.96 -20.45 -1.45
N GLU A 144 -4.55 -20.83 -0.31
CA GLU A 144 -5.85 -20.34 0.16
C GLU A 144 -5.84 -18.83 0.37
N SER A 145 -4.80 -18.29 1.02
CA SER A 145 -4.65 -16.85 1.21
C SER A 145 -4.49 -16.09 -0.12
N LEU A 146 -3.88 -16.71 -1.14
CA LEU A 146 -3.74 -16.13 -2.47
C LEU A 146 -5.08 -16.08 -3.24
N ILE A 147 -5.92 -17.11 -3.15
CA ILE A 147 -7.22 -17.13 -3.84
C ILE A 147 -8.32 -16.35 -3.12
N ASN A 148 -8.26 -16.27 -1.78
CA ASN A 148 -9.27 -15.58 -0.97
C ASN A 148 -9.05 -14.06 -0.91
N GLY A 149 -7.99 -13.55 -1.56
CA GLY A 149 -7.69 -12.12 -1.58
C GLY A 149 -7.08 -11.58 -0.28
N GLU A 150 -6.58 -12.45 0.60
CA GLU A 150 -5.83 -12.04 1.80
C GLU A 150 -4.40 -11.59 1.43
N ALA A 151 -3.87 -12.08 0.31
CA ALA A 151 -2.57 -11.70 -0.23
C ALA A 151 -2.66 -10.50 -1.19
N GLN A 152 -3.25 -9.38 -0.76
CA GLN A 152 -3.44 -8.20 -1.62
C GLN A 152 -2.14 -7.55 -2.12
N HIS A 153 -1.00 -7.94 -1.53
CA HIS A 153 0.31 -7.36 -1.81
C HIS A 153 1.12 -8.14 -2.84
N VAL A 154 0.53 -9.14 -3.51
CA VAL A 154 1.23 -9.94 -4.53
C VAL A 154 0.71 -9.69 -5.94
N THR A 155 1.57 -9.92 -6.92
CA THR A 155 1.19 -10.01 -8.34
C THR A 155 1.75 -11.30 -8.91
N LEU A 156 0.89 -12.07 -9.57
CA LEU A 156 1.27 -13.29 -10.29
C LEU A 156 1.79 -12.93 -11.67
N LEU A 157 2.84 -13.60 -12.12
CA LEU A 157 3.50 -13.41 -13.42
C LEU A 157 3.51 -14.71 -14.22
N TRP A 158 3.41 -14.58 -15.54
CA TRP A 158 3.68 -15.70 -16.44
C TRP A 158 5.17 -16.04 -16.47
N PRO A 159 5.55 -17.29 -16.82
CA PRO A 159 6.96 -17.66 -16.98
C PRO A 159 7.74 -16.73 -17.92
N ASP A 160 7.16 -16.37 -19.08
CA ASP A 160 7.80 -15.48 -20.05
C ASP A 160 7.99 -14.05 -19.50
N GLU A 161 7.02 -13.55 -18.72
CA GLU A 161 7.14 -12.25 -18.06
C GLU A 161 8.23 -12.26 -16.99
N TRP A 162 8.34 -13.37 -16.25
CA TRP A 162 9.38 -13.55 -15.25
C TRP A 162 10.78 -13.59 -15.87
N GLU A 163 10.95 -14.23 -17.02
CA GLU A 163 12.23 -14.24 -17.74
C GLU A 163 12.65 -12.80 -18.11
N VAL A 164 11.71 -12.01 -18.64
CA VAL A 164 11.95 -10.60 -18.97
C VAL A 164 12.29 -9.80 -17.71
N ILE A 165 11.54 -9.97 -16.61
CA ILE A 165 11.81 -9.29 -15.34
C ILE A 165 13.20 -9.65 -14.80
N SER A 166 13.55 -10.94 -14.79
CA SER A 166 14.85 -11.42 -14.30
C SER A 166 16.03 -10.89 -15.12
N ARG A 167 15.79 -10.51 -16.38
CA ARG A 167 16.79 -9.88 -17.25
C ARG A 167 16.89 -8.37 -17.05
N LEU A 168 15.77 -7.70 -16.83
CA LEU A 168 15.68 -6.24 -16.75
C LEU A 168 15.98 -5.67 -15.35
N PHE A 169 15.77 -6.46 -14.30
CA PHE A 169 15.87 -6.03 -12.91
C PHE A 169 16.77 -6.95 -12.10
N ILE A 170 17.37 -6.40 -11.05
CA ILE A 170 18.07 -7.18 -10.04
C ILE A 170 17.03 -7.78 -9.10
N VAL A 171 16.86 -9.09 -9.18
CA VAL A 171 15.92 -9.84 -8.34
C VAL A 171 16.68 -10.43 -7.17
N ASP A 172 16.24 -10.15 -5.94
CA ASP A 172 16.89 -10.69 -4.74
C ASP A 172 16.60 -12.18 -4.55
N HIS A 173 15.34 -12.59 -4.69
CA HIS A 173 14.85 -13.96 -4.49
C HIS A 173 13.84 -14.31 -5.58
N SER A 174 13.89 -15.54 -6.10
CA SER A 174 12.81 -16.06 -6.95
C SER A 174 11.70 -16.60 -6.07
N ILE A 175 10.44 -16.24 -6.35
CA ILE A 175 9.26 -16.83 -5.71
C ILE A 175 8.34 -17.39 -6.80
N SER A 176 7.97 -18.66 -6.67
CA SER A 176 7.06 -19.34 -7.60
C SER A 176 6.03 -20.19 -6.87
N ILE A 177 4.90 -20.41 -7.53
CA ILE A 177 3.86 -21.37 -7.15
C ILE A 177 3.72 -22.40 -8.27
N HIS A 178 3.62 -23.66 -7.89
CA HIS A 178 3.57 -24.81 -8.79
C HIS A 178 2.28 -25.60 -8.59
N CYS A 179 1.69 -26.07 -9.69
CA CYS A 179 0.52 -26.92 -9.71
C CYS A 179 0.91 -28.35 -10.09
N LEU A 180 0.82 -29.26 -9.12
CA LEU A 180 1.10 -30.68 -9.29
C LEU A 180 -0.19 -31.40 -9.70
N LYS A 181 -0.25 -31.88 -10.94
CA LYS A 181 -1.33 -32.77 -11.39
C LYS A 181 -1.04 -34.19 -10.91
N GLN A 182 -1.69 -34.65 -9.85
CA GLN A 182 -1.59 -36.06 -9.43
C GLN A 182 -2.26 -36.97 -10.46
N SER A 183 -1.55 -38.00 -10.91
CA SER A 183 -1.98 -38.92 -11.97
C SER A 183 -2.58 -40.23 -11.47
N THR A 184 -2.72 -40.50 -10.17
CA THR A 184 -3.06 -41.87 -9.70
C THR A 184 -3.89 -42.03 -8.40
N SER A 185 -4.58 -41.02 -7.88
CA SER A 185 -5.49 -41.20 -6.74
C SER A 185 -6.86 -40.56 -6.96
N ASN A 186 -7.89 -41.29 -6.56
CA ASN A 186 -9.30 -41.19 -6.94
C ASN A 186 -10.04 -39.94 -6.44
N ASP A 187 -9.33 -38.83 -6.13
CA ASP A 187 -9.90 -37.64 -5.49
C ASP A 187 -9.57 -36.31 -6.18
N GLY A 188 -9.03 -36.34 -7.40
CA GLY A 188 -9.10 -35.25 -8.40
C GLY A 188 -8.61 -33.84 -8.03
N SER A 189 -8.11 -33.61 -6.82
CA SER A 189 -7.72 -32.29 -6.32
C SER A 189 -6.29 -31.95 -6.76
N ALA A 190 -6.13 -30.81 -7.42
CA ALA A 190 -4.82 -30.28 -7.77
C ALA A 190 -4.06 -29.90 -6.50
N GLN A 191 -2.81 -30.32 -6.37
CA GLN A 191 -1.96 -29.96 -5.24
C GLN A 191 -1.07 -28.77 -5.60
N PHE A 192 -0.95 -27.80 -4.71
CA PHE A 192 -0.15 -26.59 -4.92
C PHE A 192 1.04 -26.55 -3.97
N THR A 193 2.19 -26.13 -4.49
CA THR A 193 3.43 -25.94 -3.71
C THR A 193 4.08 -24.62 -4.08
N THR A 194 4.91 -24.07 -3.19
CA THR A 194 5.63 -22.81 -3.43
C THR A 194 7.13 -23.01 -3.28
N GLN A 195 7.89 -22.18 -3.99
CA GLN A 195 9.34 -22.09 -3.85
C GLN A 195 9.71 -20.61 -3.66
N PRO A 196 10.34 -20.20 -2.55
CA PRO A 196 10.66 -20.99 -1.36
C PRO A 196 9.41 -21.61 -0.71
N GLU A 197 9.61 -22.70 0.02
CA GLU A 197 8.51 -23.35 0.75
C GLU A 197 7.91 -22.41 1.80
N LEU A 198 6.68 -22.73 2.21
CA LEU A 198 6.01 -22.03 3.29
C LEU A 198 6.79 -22.20 4.61
N CYS A 199 6.92 -21.12 5.36
CA CYS A 199 7.42 -21.23 6.73
C CYS A 199 6.27 -21.58 7.69
N TRP A 200 6.12 -22.86 8.03
CA TRP A 200 5.06 -23.31 8.93
C TRP A 200 5.16 -22.68 10.32
N GLU A 201 6.36 -22.49 10.86
CA GLU A 201 6.56 -21.84 12.17
C GLU A 201 5.97 -20.41 12.20
N CYS A 202 6.27 -19.61 11.16
CA CYS A 202 5.73 -18.26 11.04
C CYS A 202 4.23 -18.27 10.72
N ARG A 203 3.75 -19.24 9.95
CA ARG A 203 2.31 -19.36 9.64
C ARG A 203 1.49 -19.69 10.88
N GLU A 204 1.91 -20.68 11.66
CA GLU A 204 1.25 -21.04 12.90
C GLU A 204 1.31 -19.88 13.91
N SER A 205 2.45 -19.21 14.01
CA SER A 205 2.59 -18.01 14.84
C SER A 205 1.64 -16.89 14.42
N PHE A 206 1.48 -16.65 13.12
CA PHE A 206 0.53 -15.67 12.59
C PHE A 206 -0.92 -16.03 12.91
N LEU A 207 -1.32 -17.29 12.73
CA LEU A 207 -2.67 -17.75 13.07
C LEU A 207 -2.95 -17.62 14.57
N PHE A 208 -1.98 -18.00 15.41
CA PHE A 208 -2.10 -17.85 16.85
C PHE A 208 -2.21 -16.37 17.26
N GLN A 209 -1.41 -15.51 16.64
CA GLN A 209 -1.44 -14.07 16.86
C GLN A 209 -2.80 -13.49 16.45
N GLN A 210 -3.33 -13.84 15.27
CA GLN A 210 -4.64 -13.39 14.82
C GLN A 210 -5.76 -13.85 15.76
N GLN A 211 -5.71 -15.10 16.24
CA GLN A 211 -6.66 -15.60 17.24
C GLN A 211 -6.55 -14.86 18.57
N ARG A 212 -5.34 -14.47 18.99
CA ARG A 212 -5.10 -13.66 20.17
C ARG A 212 -5.68 -12.26 19.99
N ASP A 213 -5.40 -11.62 18.86
CA ASP A 213 -5.88 -10.26 18.55
C ASP A 213 -7.42 -10.20 18.47
N LEU A 214 -8.08 -11.26 17.98
CA LEU A 214 -9.54 -11.38 18.03
C LEU A 214 -10.12 -11.48 19.45
N ARG A 215 -9.30 -11.89 20.42
CA ARG A 215 -9.69 -12.06 21.83
C ARG A 215 -9.21 -10.92 22.72
N GLU A 216 -8.20 -10.17 22.28
CA GLU A 216 -7.61 -9.02 22.96
C GLU A 216 -8.25 -7.72 22.46
N TYR A 217 -9.31 -7.28 23.13
CA TYR A 217 -9.92 -5.97 22.87
C TYR A 217 -9.21 -4.89 23.70
N THR A 218 -8.63 -3.89 23.04
CA THR A 218 -8.09 -2.69 23.71
C THR A 218 -9.21 -1.75 24.15
N GLN A 219 -10.29 -1.65 23.36
CA GLN A 219 -11.54 -0.95 23.66
C GLN A 219 -12.70 -1.70 23.00
N ALA A 220 -13.76 -2.01 23.75
CA ALA A 220 -14.98 -2.61 23.22
C ALA A 220 -16.23 -2.09 23.95
N THR A 221 -17.28 -1.78 23.19
CA THR A 221 -18.59 -1.40 23.74
C THR A 221 -19.38 -2.66 24.04
N ILE A 222 -19.72 -2.87 25.31
CA ILE A 222 -20.52 -4.02 25.75
C ILE A 222 -21.91 -3.51 26.13
N TYR A 223 -22.96 -4.09 25.53
CA TYR A 223 -24.34 -3.78 25.87
C TYR A 223 -24.82 -4.72 26.98
N ILE A 224 -25.10 -4.16 28.15
CA ILE A 224 -25.61 -4.92 29.30
C ILE A 224 -27.13 -4.69 29.38
N ARG A 225 -27.91 -5.77 29.29
CA ARG A 225 -29.34 -5.75 29.62
C ARG A 225 -29.56 -6.47 30.95
N LYS A 226 -30.25 -5.79 31.86
CA LYS A 226 -30.69 -6.38 33.12
C LYS A 226 -31.89 -7.28 32.84
N VAL A 227 -31.74 -8.58 33.02
CA VAL A 227 -32.87 -9.52 33.02
C VAL A 227 -33.45 -9.50 34.43
N LEU A 228 -34.71 -9.10 34.55
CA LEU A 228 -35.48 -9.27 35.78
C LEU A 228 -36.09 -10.67 35.71
N GLU A 229 -35.80 -11.52 36.69
CA GLU A 229 -36.52 -12.78 36.83
C GLU A 229 -37.99 -12.45 37.10
N ASP A 230 -38.83 -12.70 36.10
CA ASP A 230 -40.26 -12.52 36.24
C ASP A 230 -40.77 -13.63 37.16
N LYS A 231 -41.00 -13.27 38.43
CA LYS A 231 -41.65 -14.18 39.38
C LYS A 231 -43.11 -14.31 39.00
N GLY A 232 -43.35 -15.28 38.12
CA GLY A 232 -44.57 -16.05 38.05
C GLY A 232 -45.53 -15.63 36.96
N MET A 233 -45.63 -16.47 35.92
CA MET A 233 -46.91 -17.11 35.59
C MET A 233 -46.68 -18.38 34.77
N LYS A 234 -47.56 -19.34 35.03
CA LYS A 234 -47.60 -20.75 34.63
C LYS A 234 -47.49 -21.01 33.13
N ASP A 235 -46.95 -22.20 32.83
CA ASP A 235 -47.27 -23.13 31.75
C ASP A 235 -47.79 -22.58 30.41
N ALA A 236 -46.94 -22.64 29.39
CA ALA A 236 -47.28 -23.25 28.09
C ALA A 236 -46.00 -23.38 27.24
N ALA A 237 -45.69 -24.60 26.78
CA ALA A 237 -44.77 -24.81 25.66
C ALA A 237 -45.36 -24.17 24.39
N PRO A 238 -44.51 -23.70 23.45
CA PRO A 238 -44.40 -24.49 22.23
C PRO A 238 -43.01 -24.50 21.55
N GLU A 239 -42.70 -25.69 21.05
CA GLU A 239 -42.16 -26.05 19.73
C GLU A 239 -41.09 -25.21 19.01
N LEU A 240 -40.07 -25.96 18.62
CA LEU A 240 -39.09 -25.73 17.57
C LEU A 240 -39.77 -25.41 16.24
N ASN A 241 -39.31 -24.37 15.53
CA ASN A 241 -39.30 -24.23 14.06
C ASN A 241 -38.34 -23.07 13.72
N ALA A 242 -37.19 -23.35 13.11
CA ALA A 242 -36.96 -23.37 11.66
C ALA A 242 -36.76 -21.96 11.06
N SER A 243 -35.49 -21.68 10.71
CA SER A 243 -35.02 -21.02 9.48
C SER A 243 -35.96 -20.04 8.76
N SER A 244 -35.53 -18.77 8.62
CA SER A 244 -35.50 -18.12 7.30
C SER A 244 -34.59 -16.88 7.30
N SER A 245 -33.88 -16.77 6.18
CA SER A 245 -33.01 -15.72 5.69
C SER A 245 -33.75 -14.48 5.17
N GLU A 246 -32.93 -13.49 4.76
CA GLU A 246 -33.21 -12.32 3.89
C GLU A 246 -33.71 -11.06 4.60
N ALA A 247 -33.46 -9.83 4.16
CA ALA A 247 -32.38 -9.13 3.44
C ALA A 247 -32.78 -7.64 3.55
N GLU A 248 -31.77 -6.76 3.65
CA GLU A 248 -31.73 -5.32 3.33
C GLU A 248 -33.01 -4.43 3.39
N GLU A 249 -32.94 -3.32 4.15
CA GLU A 249 -33.07 -1.97 3.57
C GLU A 249 -32.74 -0.87 4.59
N GLU A 250 -31.87 0.06 4.19
CA GLU A 250 -31.62 1.34 4.83
C GLU A 250 -32.86 2.26 4.72
N ARG A 251 -33.33 2.82 5.85
CA ARG A 251 -34.00 4.13 5.86
C ARG A 251 -33.64 4.89 7.13
N GLU A 252 -32.89 5.97 6.93
CA GLU A 252 -32.81 7.08 7.88
C GLU A 252 -34.16 7.80 7.93
N GLU A 253 -34.79 7.89 9.10
CA GLU A 253 -35.72 8.99 9.39
C GLU A 253 -35.45 9.59 10.77
N HIS A 254 -35.18 10.89 10.71
CA HIS A 254 -34.99 11.82 11.81
C HIS A 254 -36.34 12.06 12.50
N HIS A 255 -36.47 11.75 13.79
CA HIS A 255 -37.53 12.32 14.63
C HIS A 255 -36.96 12.77 15.98
N LYS A 256 -36.82 14.10 16.12
CA LYS A 256 -36.67 14.80 17.41
C LYS A 256 -38.04 14.87 18.08
N LEU A 257 -38.13 14.48 19.35
CA LEU A 257 -39.01 15.16 20.31
C LEU A 257 -38.26 15.34 21.64
N ASP A 258 -38.25 16.59 22.05
CA ASP A 258 -37.62 17.17 23.24
C ASP A 258 -38.51 16.98 24.47
N GLY A 259 -37.91 16.94 25.67
CA GLY A 259 -38.65 16.95 26.92
C GLY A 259 -37.91 16.45 28.17
N GLY A 260 -37.07 17.31 28.76
CA GLY A 260 -36.99 17.46 30.23
C GLY A 260 -35.87 16.76 31.00
N THR A 261 -34.78 17.49 31.25
CA THR A 261 -33.82 17.33 32.37
C THR A 261 -34.52 17.63 33.71
N ASP A 262 -34.28 16.91 34.81
CA ASP A 262 -33.24 17.20 35.82
C ASP A 262 -33.04 15.99 36.81
N PRO A 263 -31.99 15.93 37.66
CA PRO A 263 -31.09 14.80 37.79
C PRO A 263 -31.01 14.32 39.27
N ASP A 264 -29.94 13.65 39.63
CA ASP A 264 -29.36 13.76 40.99
C ASP A 264 -29.77 12.77 42.10
N PHE A 265 -30.13 11.51 41.81
CA PHE A 265 -30.32 10.55 42.92
C PHE A 265 -29.81 9.11 42.77
N SER A 266 -28.85 8.79 41.90
CA SER A 266 -28.21 7.46 42.02
C SER A 266 -26.77 7.31 41.51
N GLN A 267 -26.15 8.37 41.00
CA GLN A 267 -24.77 8.32 40.51
C GLN A 267 -23.75 7.97 41.62
N VAL A 268 -24.12 8.18 42.88
CA VAL A 268 -23.23 7.98 44.04
C VAL A 268 -23.13 6.51 44.48
N LEU A 269 -24.14 5.66 44.23
CA LEU A 269 -24.11 4.27 44.71
C LEU A 269 -23.40 3.30 43.74
N MET A 270 -23.29 3.64 42.45
CA MET A 270 -22.57 2.80 41.47
C MET A 270 -21.05 2.89 41.60
N GLN A 271 -20.50 4.01 42.07
CA GLN A 271 -19.04 4.16 42.22
C GLN A 271 -18.46 3.37 43.40
N GLN A 272 -19.25 3.08 44.45
CA GLN A 272 -18.75 2.34 45.60
C GLN A 272 -18.72 0.81 45.41
N LEU A 273 -19.50 0.23 44.49
CA LEU A 273 -19.51 -1.21 44.25
C LEU A 273 -18.57 -1.66 43.12
N LEU A 274 -18.19 -0.76 42.21
CA LEU A 274 -17.29 -1.08 41.09
C LEU A 274 -15.80 -1.05 41.47
N GLY A 275 -15.46 -0.50 42.63
CA GLY A 275 -14.07 -0.35 43.09
C GLY A 275 -13.39 -1.62 43.63
N GLN A 276 -14.08 -2.77 43.68
CA GLN A 276 -13.54 -3.97 44.37
C GLN A 276 -13.59 -5.30 43.61
N MET A 277 -14.03 -5.35 42.36
CA MET A 277 -14.07 -6.62 41.62
C MET A 277 -13.13 -6.62 40.42
N ARG A 278 -12.13 -7.51 40.46
CA ARG A 278 -11.22 -7.80 39.36
C ARG A 278 -11.88 -8.85 38.47
N TRP A 279 -12.49 -8.42 37.38
CA TRP A 279 -13.22 -9.29 36.46
C TRP A 279 -12.27 -9.94 35.46
N THR A 280 -12.34 -11.26 35.34
CA THR A 280 -11.63 -12.01 34.30
C THR A 280 -12.68 -12.62 33.38
N VAL A 281 -12.73 -12.17 32.12
CA VAL A 281 -13.64 -12.72 31.11
C VAL A 281 -12.97 -13.94 30.49
N LEU A 282 -13.35 -15.14 30.94
CA LEU A 282 -13.06 -16.39 30.24
C LEU A 282 -14.28 -16.77 29.41
N LYS A 283 -14.07 -17.10 28.13
CA LYS A 283 -15.19 -17.50 27.27
C LYS A 283 -14.87 -18.81 26.55
N ASP A 284 -15.52 -19.87 27.02
CA ASP A 284 -15.79 -21.04 26.21
C ASP A 284 -16.91 -20.74 25.20
N ASN A 285 -16.72 -21.33 24.02
CA ASN A 285 -17.46 -21.04 22.81
C ASN A 285 -18.92 -21.52 22.95
N LYS A 286 -19.81 -20.64 23.48
CA LYS A 286 -21.23 -20.42 23.09
C LYS A 286 -22.07 -19.63 24.10
N ASN A 287 -21.55 -19.19 25.25
CA ASN A 287 -22.25 -18.21 26.09
C ASN A 287 -21.24 -17.43 26.94
N CYS A 288 -21.24 -16.11 26.82
CA CYS A 288 -20.46 -15.26 27.73
C CYS A 288 -21.17 -15.28 29.07
N ARG A 289 -20.61 -15.98 30.05
CA ARG A 289 -21.01 -15.82 31.45
C ARG A 289 -19.92 -15.03 32.16
N ILE A 290 -20.31 -13.90 32.73
CA ILE A 290 -19.48 -13.19 33.70
C ILE A 290 -19.60 -14.00 34.99
N VAL A 291 -18.48 -14.58 35.44
CA VAL A 291 -18.40 -15.29 36.72
C VAL A 291 -17.90 -14.27 37.77
N MET A 292 -18.65 -14.13 38.86
CA MET A 292 -18.22 -13.43 40.08
C MET A 292 -17.30 -14.32 40.90
#